data_AF-A0A0V0QS95-F1
#
_entry.id   AF-A0A0V0QS95-F1
#
_cell.length_a   1.000
_cell.length_b   1.000
_cell.length_c   1.000
_cell.angle_alpha   90.00
_cell.angle_beta   90.00
_cell.angle_gamma   90.00
#
_symmetry.space_group_name_H-M   'P 1'
#
loop_
_entity.id
_entity.type
_entity.pdbx_description
1 polymer ?
#
loop_
_entity_poly.entity_id
_entity_poly.type
_entity_poly.pdbx_seq_one_letter_code
_entity_poly.pdbx_strand_id
1 'polypeptide(L)'
;MGKIFTFVIYILIILQIQIFAKNLRSDTQLNTQTVIGLLLQPSDIDGYPSEQYSYVPASYVKFLEQGGARVVPIYYDAPQSYYDAILPQLNGMLFPGGDSDYFKGSIFGENTLYIYEKIKKINDQGTYFPLWGTCQGFEQFLYFQSGQNRTVISDIQDEVQVNHPITSPRKGDIPRNPIKQFDITTSTSYYQKWRPVFNMYGKQFRQGIRQFKQMLVDQGIMDNFWNYFITNYSQYYYLYDQEFFKEMQTISVLSLVSYQDVFTFNFMYEVVAHQNTNIKMCTAILLKQQDGEIVHTKNLDFMNPDVFGPMAIQFNVWDDNKEKKIYSYMTSTGMVTGNSGIRYDGYSYSLNQRNKGFSQQNLFQLILGSWNVQASLTQALQKTEKYEDYIYYIISQNYISPFYLTVASAKPEDGAMVIQMSRKQVLQMDYLTEKNWYIVQTNYDLDEEDEDLRKTYGENYLESIGRTANRKDVKNLLNNYPLLNNSTISMTEMDPKKGQFDVTIFW
;
A
#
# COMPACT_ATOMS: atom_id res chain seq x y z
N MET A 1 -23.21 18.36 19.02
CA MET A 1 -23.71 16.97 19.19
C MET A 1 -24.78 16.57 18.17
N GLY A 2 -25.77 17.40 17.84
CA GLY A 2 -26.86 17.01 16.91
C GLY A 2 -26.44 16.56 15.50
N LYS A 3 -25.51 17.26 14.83
CA LYS A 3 -25.10 16.93 13.45
C LYS A 3 -24.29 15.63 13.31
N ILE A 4 -23.50 15.27 14.33
CA ILE A 4 -22.74 14.02 14.38
C ILE A 4 -23.70 12.83 14.60
N PHE A 5 -24.74 13.03 15.43
CA PHE A 5 -25.76 12.02 15.68
C PHE A 5 -26.58 11.73 14.41
N THR A 6 -26.97 12.77 13.66
CA THR A 6 -27.66 12.60 12.38
C THR A 6 -26.78 11.90 11.34
N PHE A 7 -25.48 12.17 11.32
CA PHE A 7 -24.51 11.54 10.42
C PHE A 7 -24.34 10.04 10.70
N VAL A 8 -24.26 9.65 11.98
CA VAL A 8 -24.23 8.23 12.40
C VAL A 8 -25.52 7.52 11.99
N ILE A 9 -26.67 8.19 12.10
CA ILE A 9 -27.96 7.64 11.67
C ILE A 9 -28.02 7.37 10.16
N TYR A 10 -27.50 8.27 9.31
CA TYR A 10 -27.45 8.03 7.87
C TYR A 10 -26.54 6.85 7.48
N ILE A 11 -25.40 6.70 8.16
CA ILE A 11 -24.54 5.52 7.99
C ILE A 11 -25.30 4.26 8.41
N LEU A 12 -25.93 4.25 9.58
CA LEU A 12 -26.72 3.10 10.05
C LEU A 12 -27.88 2.74 9.11
N ILE A 13 -28.52 3.72 8.47
CA ILE A 13 -29.61 3.49 7.49
C ILE A 13 -29.07 2.86 6.20
N ILE A 14 -27.95 3.36 5.66
CA ILE A 14 -27.30 2.76 4.47
C ILE A 14 -26.85 1.32 4.78
N LEU A 15 -26.34 1.09 5.99
CA LEU A 15 -25.95 -0.24 6.47
C LEU A 15 -27.13 -1.20 6.60
N GLN A 16 -28.29 -0.74 7.07
CA GLN A 16 -29.50 -1.56 7.13
C GLN A 16 -30.04 -1.91 5.74
N ILE A 17 -29.97 -1.00 4.77
CA ILE A 17 -30.39 -1.26 3.38
C ILE A 17 -29.49 -2.35 2.75
N GLN A 18 -28.18 -2.32 3.03
CA GLN A 18 -27.26 -3.35 2.55
C GLN A 18 -27.45 -4.71 3.25
N ILE A 19 -27.75 -4.72 4.56
CA ILE A 19 -28.10 -5.93 5.31
C ILE A 19 -29.40 -6.55 4.76
N PHE A 20 -30.40 -5.72 4.43
CA PHE A 20 -31.65 -6.17 3.84
C PHE A 20 -31.45 -6.79 2.45
N ALA A 21 -30.59 -6.20 1.61
CA ALA A 21 -30.20 -6.77 0.32
C ALA A 21 -29.46 -8.12 0.44
N LYS A 22 -28.76 -8.36 1.55
CA LYS A 22 -28.06 -9.62 1.87
C LYS A 22 -29.02 -10.76 2.20
N ASN A 23 -30.18 -10.47 2.80
CA ASN A 23 -31.18 -11.48 3.16
C ASN A 23 -32.00 -12.02 1.96
N LEU A 24 -31.82 -11.44 0.76
CA LEU A 24 -32.53 -11.86 -0.47
C LEU A 24 -31.76 -12.90 -1.31
N ARG A 25 -30.59 -13.36 -0.87
CA ARG A 25 -29.85 -14.46 -1.53
C ARG A 25 -29.66 -15.61 -0.55
N SER A 26 -30.45 -16.67 -0.70
CA SER A 26 -30.44 -17.85 0.17
C SER A 26 -29.34 -18.88 -0.16
N ASP A 27 -28.73 -19.36 0.91
CA ASP A 27 -28.19 -20.70 1.21
C ASP A 27 -27.03 -21.31 0.42
N THR A 28 -25.84 -21.14 0.99
CA THR A 28 -25.10 -22.26 1.61
C THR A 28 -24.62 -21.80 2.99
N GLN A 29 -24.97 -22.51 4.06
CA GLN A 29 -24.55 -22.15 5.42
C GLN A 29 -23.08 -22.52 5.63
N LEU A 30 -22.17 -21.69 5.11
CA LEU A 30 -20.76 -21.71 5.49
C LEU A 30 -20.65 -21.33 6.97
N ASN A 31 -19.92 -22.13 7.75
CA ASN A 31 -19.52 -21.72 9.10
C ASN A 31 -18.63 -20.48 8.97
N THR A 32 -19.18 -19.31 9.30
CA THR A 32 -18.49 -18.02 9.17
C THR A 32 -17.56 -17.71 10.35
N GLN A 33 -17.40 -18.64 11.31
CA GLN A 33 -16.51 -18.46 12.44
C GLN A 33 -15.39 -19.49 12.41
N THR A 34 -14.18 -19.01 12.09
CA THR A 34 -12.94 -19.79 12.09
C THR A 34 -12.69 -20.39 13.47
N VAL A 35 -12.54 -21.70 13.57
CA VAL A 35 -12.23 -22.42 14.82
C VAL A 35 -10.75 -22.79 14.81
N ILE A 36 -9.98 -22.24 15.75
CA ILE A 36 -8.54 -22.51 15.87
C ILE A 36 -8.28 -23.30 17.14
N GLY A 37 -7.58 -24.43 17.00
CA GLY A 37 -7.06 -25.18 18.14
C GLY A 37 -5.88 -24.44 18.78
N LEU A 38 -5.90 -24.26 20.09
CA LEU A 38 -4.76 -23.73 20.85
C LEU A 38 -4.21 -24.85 21.74
N LEU A 39 -2.98 -25.27 21.46
CA LEU A 39 -2.31 -26.29 22.25
C LEU A 39 -2.09 -25.80 23.69
N LEU A 40 -2.58 -26.57 24.67
CA LEU A 40 -2.30 -26.35 26.08
C LEU A 40 -0.92 -26.90 26.43
N GLN A 41 -0.33 -26.44 27.53
CA GLN A 41 0.97 -26.91 28.00
C GLN A 41 0.85 -27.59 29.37
N PRO A 42 1.82 -28.42 29.78
CA PRO A 42 2.02 -28.79 31.18
C PRO A 42 2.04 -27.53 32.06
N SER A 43 1.33 -27.56 33.19
CA SER A 43 1.35 -26.43 34.13
C SER A 43 2.66 -26.41 34.93
N ASP A 44 3.33 -25.26 34.91
CA ASP A 44 4.53 -24.93 35.70
C ASP A 44 4.22 -23.93 36.83
N ILE A 45 2.93 -23.64 37.07
CA ILE A 45 2.48 -22.66 38.07
C ILE A 45 2.44 -23.29 39.46
N ASP A 46 3.08 -22.63 40.43
CA ASP A 46 3.03 -22.99 41.85
C ASP A 46 1.58 -23.19 42.33
N GLY A 47 1.30 -24.36 42.91
CA GLY A 47 -0.03 -24.74 43.40
C GLY A 47 -0.94 -25.39 42.33
N TYR A 48 -0.50 -25.47 41.08
CA TYR A 48 -1.21 -26.12 39.97
C TYR A 48 -0.31 -27.15 39.28
N PRO A 49 -0.13 -28.34 39.89
CA PRO A 49 0.78 -29.36 39.37
C PRO A 49 0.37 -29.89 37.99
N SER A 50 1.34 -30.13 37.11
CA SER A 50 1.13 -30.56 35.72
C SER A 50 0.34 -31.87 35.56
N GLU A 51 0.33 -32.72 36.58
CA GLU A 51 -0.41 -33.99 36.63
C GLU A 51 -1.94 -33.80 36.74
N GLN A 52 -2.40 -32.61 37.13
CA GLN A 52 -3.82 -32.30 37.31
C GLN A 52 -4.28 -31.11 36.48
N TYR A 53 -3.35 -30.27 36.02
CA TYR A 53 -3.66 -28.99 35.38
C TYR A 53 -2.87 -28.82 34.08
N SER A 54 -3.58 -28.38 33.04
CA SER A 54 -2.96 -27.83 31.83
C SER A 54 -2.99 -26.31 31.89
N TYR A 55 -1.95 -25.69 31.35
CA TYR A 55 -1.77 -24.26 31.31
C TYR A 55 -1.99 -23.69 29.90
N VAL A 56 -2.54 -22.49 29.84
CA VAL A 56 -2.56 -21.68 28.64
C VAL A 56 -2.49 -20.19 29.01
N PRO A 57 -1.53 -19.43 28.45
CA PRO A 57 -1.52 -18.00 28.63
C PRO A 57 -2.75 -17.35 27.98
N ALA A 58 -3.47 -16.52 28.74
CA ALA A 58 -4.63 -15.78 28.25
C ALA A 58 -4.29 -14.88 27.04
N SER A 59 -3.03 -14.45 26.91
CA SER A 59 -2.54 -13.66 25.77
C SER A 59 -2.68 -14.39 24.43
N TYR A 60 -2.46 -15.71 24.37
CA TYR A 60 -2.64 -16.49 23.14
C TYR A 60 -4.12 -16.65 22.77
N VAL A 61 -4.98 -16.84 23.78
CA VAL A 61 -6.43 -16.86 23.59
C VAL A 61 -6.90 -15.51 23.02
N LYS A 62 -6.47 -14.40 23.64
CA LYS A 62 -6.83 -13.05 23.21
C LYS A 62 -6.27 -12.71 21.82
N PHE A 63 -5.05 -13.14 21.51
CA PHE A 63 -4.45 -12.98 20.19
C PHE A 63 -5.29 -13.65 19.09
N LEU A 64 -5.73 -14.89 19.31
CA LEU A 64 -6.57 -15.61 18.37
C LEU A 64 -7.99 -15.02 18.28
N GLU A 65 -8.60 -14.65 19.42
CA GLU A 65 -9.91 -13.99 19.46
C GLU A 65 -9.91 -12.62 18.75
N GLN A 66 -8.84 -11.84 18.89
CA GLN A 66 -8.65 -10.57 18.16
C GLN A 66 -8.57 -10.78 16.65
N GLY A 67 -8.07 -11.94 16.20
CA GLY A 67 -8.13 -12.38 14.81
C GLY A 67 -9.51 -12.88 14.36
N GLY A 68 -10.52 -12.85 15.23
CA GLY A 68 -11.88 -13.30 14.96
C GLY A 68 -12.09 -14.81 15.09
N ALA A 69 -11.12 -15.55 15.63
CA ALA A 69 -11.23 -17.00 15.80
C ALA A 69 -11.99 -17.37 17.08
N ARG A 70 -12.75 -18.47 17.01
CA ARG A 70 -13.15 -19.24 18.19
C ARG A 70 -11.99 -20.13 18.59
N VAL A 71 -11.53 -19.99 19.83
CA VAL A 71 -10.40 -20.76 20.34
C VAL A 71 -10.92 -22.03 21.00
N VAL A 72 -10.42 -23.18 20.56
CA VAL A 72 -10.68 -24.48 21.19
C VAL A 72 -9.40 -24.92 21.89
N PRO A 73 -9.41 -25.15 23.21
CA PRO A 73 -8.26 -25.67 23.92
C PRO A 73 -7.98 -27.12 23.48
N ILE A 74 -6.72 -27.41 23.14
CA ILE A 74 -6.27 -28.74 22.72
C ILE A 74 -5.30 -29.27 23.78
N TYR A 75 -5.75 -30.28 24.51
CA TYR A 75 -4.96 -30.91 25.57
C TYR A 75 -3.71 -31.61 25.00
N TYR A 76 -2.56 -31.43 25.64
CA TYR A 76 -1.29 -31.97 25.16
C TYR A 76 -1.05 -33.43 25.53
N ASP A 77 -1.76 -33.92 26.53
CA ASP A 77 -1.66 -35.25 27.15
C ASP A 77 -2.83 -36.17 26.77
N ALA A 78 -3.69 -35.73 25.85
CA ALA A 78 -4.81 -36.51 25.35
C ALA A 78 -4.35 -37.72 24.52
N PRO A 79 -5.15 -38.81 24.46
CA PRO A 79 -4.83 -39.96 23.61
C PRO A 79 -4.89 -39.58 22.12
N GLN A 80 -4.11 -40.26 21.28
CA GLN A 80 -4.03 -39.96 19.84
C GLN A 80 -5.38 -39.97 19.11
N SER A 81 -6.34 -40.80 19.56
CA SER A 81 -7.71 -40.84 19.03
C SER A 81 -8.48 -39.53 19.20
N TYR A 82 -8.16 -38.75 20.24
CA TYR A 82 -8.72 -37.41 20.44
C TYR A 82 -8.24 -36.45 19.34
N TYR A 83 -6.95 -36.47 19.00
CA TYR A 83 -6.40 -35.62 17.94
C TYR A 83 -6.99 -35.99 16.57
N ASP A 84 -7.15 -37.28 16.30
CA ASP A 84 -7.79 -37.76 15.07
C ASP A 84 -9.24 -37.30 14.94
N ALA A 85 -9.96 -37.19 16.07
CA ALA A 85 -11.34 -36.72 16.07
C ALA A 85 -11.44 -35.19 15.97
N ILE A 86 -10.54 -34.44 16.61
CA ILE A 86 -10.67 -32.98 16.72
C ILE A 86 -10.03 -32.22 15.55
N LEU A 87 -8.90 -32.69 15.01
CA LEU A 87 -8.21 -31.98 13.91
C LEU A 87 -9.11 -31.71 12.70
N PRO A 88 -9.96 -32.64 12.21
CA PRO A 88 -10.87 -32.36 11.09
C PRO A 88 -11.93 -31.29 11.38
N GLN A 89 -12.17 -30.97 12.65
CA GLN A 89 -13.14 -29.96 13.09
C GLN A 89 -12.53 -28.56 13.23
N LEU A 90 -11.20 -28.45 13.10
CA LEU A 90 -10.47 -27.19 13.23
C LEU A 90 -10.13 -26.62 11.85
N ASN A 91 -10.07 -25.29 11.78
CA ASN A 91 -9.59 -24.55 10.60
C ASN A 91 -8.08 -24.29 10.64
N GLY A 92 -7.43 -24.60 11.75
CA GLY A 92 -6.01 -24.35 12.00
C GLY A 92 -5.64 -24.62 13.44
N MET A 93 -4.34 -24.59 13.74
CA MET A 93 -3.84 -24.83 15.11
C MET A 93 -2.65 -23.93 15.45
N LEU A 94 -2.57 -23.49 16.71
CA LEU A 94 -1.48 -22.68 17.25
C LEU A 94 -0.76 -23.45 18.37
N PHE A 95 0.56 -23.53 18.27
CA PHE A 95 1.47 -24.02 19.29
C PHE A 95 2.09 -22.79 19.99
N PRO A 96 1.73 -22.52 21.25
CA PRO A 96 2.23 -21.37 21.96
C PRO A 96 3.72 -21.51 22.32
N GLY A 97 4.34 -20.40 22.70
CA GLY A 97 5.65 -20.40 23.33
C GLY A 97 5.57 -20.83 24.79
N GLY A 98 6.68 -21.31 25.33
CA GLY A 98 6.81 -21.81 26.70
C GLY A 98 8.19 -22.44 26.91
N ASP A 99 8.31 -23.28 27.93
CA ASP A 99 9.56 -23.98 28.27
C ASP A 99 9.31 -25.46 28.63
N SER A 100 8.22 -26.04 28.10
CA SER A 100 7.88 -27.45 28.38
C SER A 100 8.82 -28.41 27.66
N ASP A 101 9.19 -29.54 28.27
CA ASP A 101 10.03 -30.55 27.58
C ASP A 101 9.28 -31.16 26.38
N TYR A 102 9.73 -30.83 25.16
CA TYR A 102 9.16 -31.32 23.90
C TYR A 102 10.06 -32.34 23.18
N PHE A 103 11.09 -32.85 23.87
CA PHE A 103 11.97 -33.83 23.27
C PHE A 103 11.38 -35.24 23.25
N LYS A 104 12.00 -36.11 22.45
CA LYS A 104 11.58 -37.52 22.34
C LYS A 104 11.58 -38.18 23.72
N GLY A 105 10.47 -38.82 24.07
CA GLY A 105 10.25 -39.50 25.34
C GLY A 105 9.41 -38.70 26.35
N SER A 106 9.12 -37.42 26.11
CA SER A 106 8.13 -36.68 26.89
C SER A 106 6.73 -36.85 26.28
N ILE A 107 5.69 -36.91 27.11
CA ILE A 107 4.29 -36.99 26.65
C ILE A 107 3.95 -35.79 25.76
N PHE A 108 4.39 -34.59 26.18
CA PHE A 108 4.20 -33.36 25.41
C PHE A 108 4.87 -33.45 24.02
N GLY A 109 6.13 -33.89 23.95
CA GLY A 109 6.88 -34.03 22.71
C GLY A 109 6.34 -35.10 21.76
N GLU A 110 5.92 -36.25 22.29
CA GLU A 110 5.35 -37.34 21.48
C GLU A 110 4.00 -36.96 20.86
N ASN A 111 3.11 -36.35 21.64
CA ASN A 111 1.80 -35.95 21.15
C ASN A 111 1.87 -34.74 20.20
N THR A 112 2.73 -33.77 20.48
CA THR A 112 2.93 -32.62 19.58
C THR A 112 3.55 -33.02 18.24
N LEU A 113 4.47 -33.99 18.23
CA LEU A 113 4.98 -34.60 16.99
C LEU A 113 3.86 -35.32 16.23
N TYR A 114 3.03 -36.10 16.92
CA TYR A 114 1.90 -36.80 16.27
C TYR A 114 0.93 -35.80 15.60
N ILE A 115 0.56 -34.73 16.29
CA ILE A 115 -0.28 -33.65 15.75
C ILE A 115 0.40 -32.99 14.54
N TYR A 116 1.69 -32.67 14.65
CA TYR A 116 2.48 -32.08 13.57
C TYR A 116 2.48 -32.96 12.32
N GLU A 117 2.75 -34.27 12.45
CA GLU A 117 2.77 -35.21 11.32
C GLU A 117 1.38 -35.37 10.67
N LYS A 118 0.31 -35.35 11.47
CA LYS A 118 -1.07 -35.39 10.96
C LYS A 118 -1.40 -34.15 10.14
N ILE A 119 -1.09 -32.97 10.66
CA ILE A 119 -1.32 -31.70 9.96
C ILE A 119 -0.45 -31.61 8.70
N LYS A 120 0.80 -32.06 8.77
CA LYS A 120 1.68 -32.15 7.59
C LYS A 120 1.05 -33.04 6.52
N LYS A 121 0.55 -34.22 6.88
CA LYS A 121 -0.11 -35.14 5.95
C LYS A 121 -1.36 -34.52 5.31
N ILE A 122 -2.17 -33.78 6.07
CA ILE A 122 -3.34 -33.05 5.55
C ILE A 122 -2.90 -32.04 4.48
N ASN A 123 -1.84 -31.27 4.75
CA ASN A 123 -1.30 -30.28 3.81
C ASN A 123 -0.64 -30.94 2.58
N ASP A 124 0.11 -32.02 2.74
CA ASP A 124 0.74 -32.76 1.65
C ASP A 124 -0.32 -33.35 0.68
N GLN A 125 -1.54 -33.61 1.17
CA GLN A 125 -2.68 -34.06 0.37
C GLN A 125 -3.43 -32.92 -0.36
N GLY A 126 -2.95 -31.67 -0.23
CA GLY A 126 -3.52 -30.50 -0.89
C GLY A 126 -4.66 -29.82 -0.13
N THR A 127 -4.99 -30.28 1.07
CA THR A 127 -5.94 -29.59 1.97
C THR A 127 -5.17 -28.63 2.85
N TYR A 128 -5.39 -27.32 2.68
CA TYR A 128 -4.71 -26.32 3.49
C TYR A 128 -5.16 -26.37 4.96
N PHE A 129 -4.23 -26.63 5.87
CA PHE A 129 -4.43 -26.59 7.32
C PHE A 129 -3.30 -25.76 7.97
N PRO A 130 -3.53 -24.49 8.32
CA PRO A 130 -2.51 -23.64 8.89
C PRO A 130 -2.10 -24.13 10.29
N LEU A 131 -0.79 -24.31 10.47
CA LEU A 131 -0.14 -24.63 11.75
C LEU A 131 0.83 -23.51 12.10
N TRP A 132 0.60 -22.83 13.22
CA TRP A 132 1.40 -21.71 13.70
C TRP A 132 2.17 -22.10 14.95
N GLY A 133 3.42 -21.65 15.06
CA GLY A 133 4.29 -21.89 16.21
C GLY A 133 4.92 -20.57 16.65
N THR A 134 4.87 -20.27 17.95
CA THR A 134 5.52 -19.11 18.55
C THR A 134 6.60 -19.58 19.52
N CYS A 135 7.82 -19.02 19.47
CA CYS A 135 8.93 -19.40 20.35
C CYS A 135 9.12 -20.93 20.39
N GLN A 136 8.96 -21.59 21.54
CA GLN A 136 8.96 -23.05 21.70
C GLN A 136 8.11 -23.81 20.67
N GLY A 137 6.93 -23.29 20.27
CA GLY A 137 6.11 -23.91 19.22
C GLY A 137 6.80 -23.90 17.85
N PHE A 138 7.59 -22.85 17.56
CA PHE A 138 8.39 -22.76 16.34
C PHE A 138 9.64 -23.65 16.41
N GLU A 139 10.31 -23.68 17.56
CA GLU A 139 11.44 -24.58 17.82
C GLU A 139 11.05 -26.05 17.65
N GLN A 140 9.87 -26.44 18.17
CA GLN A 140 9.27 -27.76 17.97
C GLN A 140 9.14 -28.10 16.49
N PHE A 141 8.64 -27.19 15.65
CA PHE A 141 8.49 -27.46 14.22
C PHE A 141 9.83 -27.66 13.52
N LEU A 142 10.84 -26.85 13.86
CA LEU A 142 12.20 -27.01 13.34
C LEU A 142 12.79 -28.36 13.77
N TYR A 143 12.63 -28.69 15.04
CA TYR A 143 13.07 -29.97 15.61
C TYR A 143 12.38 -31.16 14.92
N PHE A 144 11.06 -31.15 14.77
CA PHE A 144 10.31 -32.23 14.10
C PHE A 144 10.69 -32.37 12.63
N GLN A 145 10.72 -31.25 11.89
CA GLN A 145 11.07 -31.25 10.46
C GLN A 145 12.49 -31.74 10.20
N SER A 146 13.41 -31.51 11.14
CA SER A 146 14.80 -32.00 11.07
C SER A 146 14.96 -33.50 11.33
N GLY A 147 13.85 -34.23 11.57
CA GLY A 147 13.90 -35.62 12.02
C GLY A 147 14.34 -35.74 13.47
N GLN A 148 13.92 -34.79 14.32
CA GLN A 148 14.29 -34.72 15.74
C GLN A 148 15.79 -34.54 15.99
N ASN A 149 16.49 -33.80 15.11
CA ASN A 149 17.89 -33.44 15.29
C ASN A 149 18.02 -32.21 16.20
N ARG A 150 18.54 -32.39 17.42
CA ARG A 150 18.69 -31.32 18.42
C ARG A 150 19.66 -30.21 18.00
N THR A 151 20.56 -30.44 17.04
CA THR A 151 21.52 -29.41 16.62
C THR A 151 20.86 -28.25 15.88
N VAL A 152 19.61 -28.39 15.43
CA VAL A 152 18.89 -27.31 14.73
C VAL A 152 18.35 -26.22 15.67
N ILE A 153 18.37 -26.48 16.97
CA ILE A 153 17.94 -25.58 18.04
C ILE A 153 19.05 -25.40 19.09
N SER A 154 20.31 -25.65 18.73
CA SER A 154 21.44 -25.46 19.65
C SER A 154 21.69 -23.98 19.92
N ASP A 155 21.99 -23.66 21.17
CA ASP A 155 22.41 -22.32 21.58
C ASP A 155 23.59 -21.80 20.75
N ILE A 156 23.47 -20.60 20.20
CA ILE A 156 24.56 -19.87 19.57
C ILE A 156 25.05 -18.84 20.60
N GLN A 157 26.34 -18.91 20.97
CA GLN A 157 26.91 -18.09 22.04
C GLN A 157 27.40 -16.68 21.63
N ASP A 158 27.20 -16.23 20.39
CA ASP A 158 27.77 -14.95 19.93
C ASP A 158 26.71 -13.93 19.42
N GLU A 159 26.53 -12.85 20.20
CA GLU A 159 25.71 -11.66 19.91
C GLU A 159 26.46 -10.58 19.09
N VAL A 160 27.49 -10.94 18.33
CA VAL A 160 28.30 -9.93 17.61
C VAL A 160 27.83 -9.77 16.16
N GLN A 161 27.33 -8.56 15.84
CA GLN A 161 26.77 -8.08 14.55
C GLN A 161 25.25 -8.15 14.34
N VAL A 162 24.44 -7.83 15.37
CA VAL A 162 22.99 -7.65 15.17
C VAL A 162 22.56 -6.19 14.99
N ASN A 163 23.45 -5.21 15.21
CA ASN A 163 23.14 -3.78 15.03
C ASN A 163 24.30 -3.00 14.38
N HIS A 164 24.02 -2.33 13.25
CA HIS A 164 24.90 -1.33 12.65
C HIS A 164 24.43 0.09 13.03
N PRO A 165 25.33 1.00 13.44
CA PRO A 165 25.00 2.41 13.59
C PRO A 165 24.99 3.10 12.21
N ILE A 166 23.89 3.81 11.91
CA ILE A 166 23.75 4.58 10.66
C ILE A 166 24.49 5.90 10.81
N THR A 167 25.58 6.07 10.06
CA THR A 167 26.20 7.37 9.78
C THR A 167 25.55 7.96 8.52
N SER A 168 24.90 9.12 8.63
CA SER A 168 24.29 9.82 7.48
C SER A 168 25.36 10.50 6.63
N PRO A 169 25.51 10.20 5.33
CA PRO A 169 26.38 10.96 4.43
C PRO A 169 25.75 12.32 4.08
N ARG A 170 26.58 13.31 3.75
CA ARG A 170 26.11 14.56 3.13
C ARG A 170 25.44 14.22 1.80
N LYS A 171 24.19 14.65 1.62
CA LYS A 171 23.21 14.16 0.63
C LYS A 171 23.43 14.51 -0.85
N GLY A 172 24.62 14.95 -1.24
CA GLY A 172 25.01 14.98 -2.66
C GLY A 172 25.23 13.58 -3.26
N ASP A 173 25.37 12.57 -2.40
CA ASP A 173 25.78 11.20 -2.75
C ASP A 173 24.62 10.18 -2.70
N ILE A 174 23.34 10.60 -2.72
CA ILE A 174 22.22 9.63 -2.74
C ILE A 174 22.32 8.80 -4.04
N PRO A 175 22.42 7.47 -3.96
CA PRO A 175 22.53 6.63 -5.15
C PRO A 175 21.34 6.87 -6.10
N ARG A 176 21.67 7.00 -7.38
CA ARG A 176 20.68 7.16 -8.46
C ARG A 176 20.47 5.81 -9.11
N ASN A 177 19.28 5.25 -8.92
CA ASN A 177 18.94 3.94 -9.43
C ASN A 177 17.93 4.07 -10.59
N PRO A 178 18.12 3.34 -11.70
CA PRO A 178 17.11 3.27 -12.75
C PRO A 178 15.86 2.55 -12.20
N ILE A 179 14.67 3.02 -12.58
CA ILE A 179 13.43 2.36 -12.20
C ILE A 179 13.28 1.01 -12.92
N LYS A 180 12.72 0.01 -12.23
CA LYS A 180 12.37 -1.25 -12.89
C LYS A 180 11.10 -1.09 -13.71
N GLN A 181 11.20 -1.39 -15.01
CA GLN A 181 10.10 -1.29 -15.96
C GLN A 181 9.49 -2.67 -16.25
N PHE A 182 8.17 -2.69 -16.44
CA PHE A 182 7.39 -3.87 -16.83
C PHE A 182 6.54 -3.52 -18.06
N ASP A 183 6.79 -4.21 -19.17
CA ASP A 183 6.01 -4.06 -20.39
C ASP A 183 4.78 -4.98 -20.36
N ILE A 184 3.61 -4.39 -20.58
CA ILE A 184 2.33 -5.09 -20.70
C ILE A 184 1.58 -4.61 -21.94
N THR A 185 0.57 -5.35 -22.36
CA THR A 185 -0.35 -4.95 -23.43
C THR A 185 -1.71 -4.55 -22.86
N THR A 186 -2.56 -3.93 -23.68
CA THR A 186 -3.94 -3.57 -23.32
C THR A 186 -4.80 -4.77 -22.90
N SER A 187 -4.50 -5.97 -23.41
CA SER A 187 -5.19 -7.22 -23.06
C SER A 187 -4.52 -8.03 -21.94
N THR A 188 -3.42 -7.55 -21.36
CA THR A 188 -2.71 -8.30 -20.31
C THR A 188 -3.58 -8.42 -19.05
N SER A 189 -3.83 -9.66 -18.62
CA SER A 189 -4.60 -9.92 -17.39
C SER A 189 -3.87 -9.42 -16.14
N TYR A 190 -4.62 -9.07 -15.08
CA TYR A 190 -4.04 -8.63 -13.81
C TYR A 190 -3.03 -9.62 -13.22
N TYR A 191 -3.30 -10.92 -13.34
CA TYR A 191 -2.39 -11.94 -12.84
C TYR A 191 -1.06 -11.93 -13.60
N GLN A 192 -1.11 -11.84 -14.93
CA GLN A 192 0.09 -11.74 -15.77
C GLN A 192 0.86 -10.43 -15.53
N LYS A 193 0.15 -9.32 -15.29
CA LYS A 193 0.74 -8.01 -14.95
C LYS A 193 1.53 -8.07 -13.64
N TRP A 194 0.93 -8.60 -12.57
CA TRP A 194 1.48 -8.50 -11.22
C TRP A 194 2.37 -9.66 -10.79
N ARG A 195 2.22 -10.86 -11.37
CA ARG A 195 3.05 -12.03 -11.02
C ARG A 195 4.56 -11.77 -11.14
N PRO A 196 5.10 -11.24 -12.26
CA PRO A 196 6.55 -10.99 -12.35
C PRO A 196 7.02 -9.92 -11.35
N VAL A 197 6.16 -8.95 -11.03
CA VAL A 197 6.46 -7.93 -10.02
C VAL A 197 6.64 -8.58 -8.65
N PHE A 198 5.69 -9.41 -8.20
CA PHE A 198 5.76 -10.04 -6.87
C PHE A 198 6.80 -11.16 -6.76
N ASN A 199 7.16 -11.80 -7.87
CA ASN A 199 8.33 -12.69 -7.91
C ASN A 199 9.63 -11.94 -7.55
N MET A 200 9.74 -10.67 -7.92
CA MET A 200 10.93 -9.84 -7.68
C MET A 200 10.86 -9.05 -6.37
N TYR A 201 9.70 -8.46 -6.09
CA TYR A 201 9.53 -7.46 -5.03
C TYR A 201 8.59 -7.90 -3.91
N GLY A 202 8.15 -9.17 -3.87
CA GLY A 202 7.20 -9.66 -2.87
C GLY A 202 7.68 -9.50 -1.42
N LYS A 203 8.97 -9.70 -1.16
CA LYS A 203 9.55 -9.50 0.19
C LYS A 203 9.54 -8.02 0.59
N GLN A 204 10.00 -7.16 -0.31
CA GLN A 204 10.05 -5.71 -0.14
C GLN A 204 8.65 -5.15 0.07
N PHE A 205 7.68 -5.58 -0.73
CA PHE A 205 6.29 -5.19 -0.58
C PHE A 205 5.72 -5.56 0.80
N ARG A 206 5.89 -6.82 1.25
CA ARG A 206 5.42 -7.24 2.58
C ARG A 206 6.07 -6.44 3.72
N GLN A 207 7.35 -6.10 3.58
CA GLN A 207 8.04 -5.22 4.54
C GLN A 207 7.49 -3.79 4.49
N GLY A 208 7.33 -3.23 3.29
CA GLY A 208 6.77 -1.90 3.08
C GLY A 208 5.36 -1.77 3.66
N ILE A 209 4.49 -2.76 3.46
CA ILE A 209 3.16 -2.79 4.06
C ILE A 209 3.21 -2.81 5.58
N ARG A 210 4.11 -3.58 6.21
CA ARG A 210 4.27 -3.56 7.66
C ARG A 210 4.67 -2.17 8.17
N GLN A 211 5.63 -1.53 7.52
CA GLN A 211 6.06 -0.18 7.90
C GLN A 211 4.99 0.87 7.66
N PHE A 212 4.27 0.77 6.54
CA PHE A 212 3.15 1.64 6.22
C PHE A 212 2.05 1.54 7.29
N LYS A 213 1.70 0.34 7.74
CA LYS A 213 0.73 0.16 8.83
C LYS A 213 1.21 0.78 10.14
N GLN A 214 2.48 0.56 10.49
CA GLN A 214 3.07 1.16 11.70
C GLN A 214 3.00 2.69 11.63
N MET A 215 3.36 3.27 10.49
CA MET A 215 3.24 4.71 10.23
C MET A 215 1.80 5.22 10.43
N LEU A 216 0.79 4.52 9.91
CA LEU A 216 -0.61 4.94 10.10
C LEU A 216 -1.04 4.88 11.57
N VAL A 217 -0.52 3.92 12.35
CA VAL A 217 -0.76 3.84 13.79
C VAL A 217 -0.05 4.98 14.52
N ASP A 218 1.23 5.23 14.21
CA ASP A 218 2.05 6.26 14.87
C ASP A 218 1.48 7.67 14.63
N GLN A 219 0.89 7.90 13.45
CA GLN A 219 0.23 9.17 13.12
C GLN A 219 -1.20 9.28 13.65
N GLY A 220 -1.70 8.27 14.38
CA GLY A 220 -3.08 8.23 14.90
C GLY A 220 -4.14 8.20 13.80
N ILE A 221 -3.78 7.80 12.58
CA ILE A 221 -4.69 7.73 11.44
C ILE A 221 -5.54 6.46 11.54
N MET A 222 -4.95 5.33 11.97
CA MET A 222 -5.63 4.03 12.05
C MET A 222 -6.36 3.84 13.39
N ASP A 223 -7.37 4.66 13.64
CA ASP A 223 -8.23 4.54 14.83
C ASP A 223 -9.18 3.31 14.76
N ASN A 224 -9.90 3.05 15.85
CA ASN A 224 -10.85 1.93 15.93
C ASN A 224 -11.93 1.99 14.83
N PHE A 225 -12.29 3.20 14.39
CA PHE A 225 -13.30 3.38 13.36
C PHE A 225 -12.76 3.05 11.97
N TRP A 226 -11.54 3.48 11.62
CA TRP A 226 -10.86 3.10 10.39
C TRP A 226 -10.64 1.59 10.30
N ASN A 227 -10.18 0.96 11.38
CA ASN A 227 -10.01 -0.49 11.42
C ASN A 227 -11.34 -1.22 11.20
N TYR A 228 -12.41 -0.77 11.86
CA TYR A 228 -13.76 -1.29 11.63
C TYR A 228 -14.21 -1.08 10.18
N PHE A 229 -13.96 0.11 9.62
CA PHE A 229 -14.37 0.44 8.26
C PHE A 229 -13.69 -0.47 7.24
N ILE A 230 -12.36 -0.55 7.28
CA ILE A 230 -11.57 -1.37 6.35
C ILE A 230 -11.96 -2.84 6.47
N THR A 231 -12.11 -3.35 7.69
CA THR A 231 -12.45 -4.76 7.92
C THR A 231 -13.82 -5.12 7.35
N ASN A 232 -14.83 -4.27 7.54
CA ASN A 232 -16.20 -4.60 7.22
C ASN A 232 -16.63 -4.13 5.81
N TYR A 233 -16.03 -3.05 5.28
CA TYR A 233 -16.54 -2.36 4.10
C TYR A 233 -15.62 -2.29 2.90
N SER A 234 -14.31 -2.50 3.04
CA SER A 234 -13.38 -2.45 1.88
C SER A 234 -13.78 -3.42 0.76
N GLN A 235 -14.40 -4.55 1.11
CA GLN A 235 -14.90 -5.56 0.17
C GLN A 235 -16.06 -5.06 -0.72
N TYR A 236 -16.85 -4.10 -0.24
CA TYR A 236 -17.96 -3.54 -1.02
C TYR A 236 -17.48 -2.52 -2.05
N TYR A 237 -16.18 -2.19 -2.07
CA TYR A 237 -15.63 -1.29 -3.08
C TYR A 237 -15.83 -1.81 -4.52
N TYR A 238 -15.98 -3.13 -4.68
CA TYR A 238 -16.44 -3.77 -5.92
C TYR A 238 -17.70 -3.11 -6.53
N LEU A 239 -18.61 -2.58 -5.70
CA LEU A 239 -19.83 -1.93 -6.18
C LEU A 239 -19.56 -0.59 -6.87
N TYR A 240 -18.44 0.06 -6.55
CA TYR A 240 -18.05 1.34 -7.13
C TYR A 240 -17.09 1.15 -8.31
N ASP A 241 -16.12 0.26 -8.17
CA ASP A 241 -15.13 -0.04 -9.22
C ASP A 241 -14.71 -1.52 -9.20
N GLN A 242 -15.29 -2.29 -10.12
CA GLN A 242 -15.04 -3.73 -10.21
C GLN A 242 -13.62 -4.05 -10.69
N GLU A 243 -13.08 -3.26 -11.61
CA GLU A 243 -11.78 -3.52 -12.23
C GLU A 243 -10.67 -3.22 -11.22
N PHE A 244 -10.77 -2.08 -10.52
CA PHE A 244 -9.85 -1.74 -9.44
C PHE A 244 -9.89 -2.77 -8.31
N PHE A 245 -11.09 -3.23 -7.93
CA PHE A 245 -11.28 -4.28 -6.94
C PHE A 245 -10.60 -5.60 -7.33
N LYS A 246 -10.83 -6.09 -8.56
CA LYS A 246 -10.25 -7.35 -9.06
C LYS A 246 -8.72 -7.28 -9.13
N GLU A 247 -8.17 -6.14 -9.51
CA GLU A 247 -6.72 -5.95 -9.57
C GLU A 247 -6.11 -5.97 -8.16
N MET A 248 -6.71 -5.29 -7.18
CA MET A 248 -6.28 -5.36 -5.77
C MET A 248 -6.41 -6.77 -5.17
N GLN A 249 -7.46 -7.52 -5.50
CA GLN A 249 -7.59 -8.92 -5.09
C GLN A 249 -6.47 -9.78 -5.67
N THR A 250 -6.12 -9.57 -6.94
CA THR A 250 -5.01 -10.28 -7.58
C THR A 250 -3.68 -9.98 -6.90
N ILE A 251 -3.43 -8.72 -6.55
CA ILE A 251 -2.27 -8.29 -5.75
C ILE A 251 -2.27 -9.00 -4.38
N SER A 252 -3.39 -9.04 -3.67
CA SER A 252 -3.51 -9.70 -2.37
C SER A 252 -3.11 -11.18 -2.45
N VAL A 253 -3.62 -11.91 -3.44
CA VAL A 253 -3.30 -13.33 -3.66
C VAL A 253 -1.81 -13.53 -3.99
N LEU A 254 -1.26 -12.74 -4.90
CA LEU A 254 0.13 -12.89 -5.34
C LEU A 254 1.16 -12.47 -4.28
N SER A 255 0.84 -11.45 -3.48
CA SER A 255 1.74 -10.88 -2.50
C SER A 255 1.72 -11.59 -1.15
N LEU A 256 0.68 -12.39 -0.89
CA LEU A 256 0.37 -12.97 0.42
C LEU A 256 0.11 -11.89 1.48
N VAL A 257 -0.49 -10.77 1.07
CA VAL A 257 -0.93 -9.66 1.94
C VAL A 257 -2.45 -9.64 1.94
N SER A 258 -3.06 -9.33 3.09
CA SER A 258 -4.52 -9.25 3.20
C SER A 258 -5.09 -8.23 2.19
N TYR A 259 -6.28 -8.51 1.66
CA TYR A 259 -6.96 -7.57 0.76
C TYR A 259 -7.17 -6.21 1.45
N GLN A 260 -7.47 -6.20 2.75
CA GLN A 260 -7.64 -5.00 3.55
C GLN A 260 -6.39 -4.12 3.55
N ASP A 261 -5.21 -4.72 3.74
CA ASP A 261 -3.96 -3.97 3.74
C ASP A 261 -3.59 -3.46 2.34
N VAL A 262 -3.84 -4.27 1.30
CA VAL A 262 -3.67 -3.84 -0.10
C VAL A 262 -4.61 -2.69 -0.43
N PHE A 263 -5.88 -2.78 -0.01
CA PHE A 263 -6.87 -1.74 -0.18
C PHE A 263 -6.41 -0.45 0.51
N THR A 264 -6.08 -0.50 1.80
CA THR A 264 -5.60 0.68 2.54
C THR A 264 -4.37 1.31 1.87
N PHE A 265 -3.43 0.50 1.37
CA PHE A 265 -2.26 1.00 0.66
C PHE A 265 -2.61 1.68 -0.67
N ASN A 266 -3.60 1.17 -1.42
CA ASN A 266 -4.10 1.80 -2.64
C ASN A 266 -4.89 3.09 -2.39
N PHE A 267 -5.39 3.29 -1.16
CA PHE A 267 -6.03 4.52 -0.68
C PHE A 267 -5.08 5.40 0.13
N MET A 268 -3.77 5.14 0.08
CA MET A 268 -2.78 5.87 0.85
C MET A 268 -2.88 7.38 0.68
N TYR A 269 -3.07 7.87 -0.55
CA TYR A 269 -3.24 9.30 -0.80
C TYR A 269 -4.45 9.85 -0.07
N GLU A 270 -5.60 9.20 -0.16
CA GLU A 270 -6.84 9.64 0.48
C GLU A 270 -6.76 9.61 2.00
N VAL A 271 -6.00 8.65 2.54
CA VAL A 271 -5.75 8.47 3.97
C VAL A 271 -4.88 9.59 4.52
N VAL A 272 -3.85 10.03 3.77
CA VAL A 272 -2.90 11.04 4.25
C VAL A 272 -3.22 12.47 3.77
N ALA A 273 -3.98 12.66 2.69
CA ALA A 273 -4.32 13.99 2.15
C ALA A 273 -5.39 14.72 2.96
N HIS A 274 -5.01 15.19 4.15
CA HIS A 274 -5.85 16.02 5.02
C HIS A 274 -5.00 17.01 5.83
N GLN A 275 -5.61 18.08 6.33
CA GLN A 275 -4.91 19.22 6.93
C GLN A 275 -4.15 18.92 8.24
N ASN A 276 -4.38 17.75 8.85
CA ASN A 276 -3.73 17.36 10.10
C ASN A 276 -2.50 16.46 9.86
N THR A 277 -2.17 16.13 8.62
CA THR A 277 -0.91 15.43 8.33
C THR A 277 0.21 16.46 8.13
N ASN A 278 1.41 16.10 8.56
CA ASN A 278 2.63 16.80 8.18
C ASN A 278 3.28 16.19 6.94
N ILE A 279 2.67 15.16 6.34
CA ILE A 279 3.15 14.57 5.09
C ILE A 279 2.84 15.53 3.95
N LYS A 280 3.88 16.13 3.38
CA LYS A 280 3.83 16.97 2.19
C LYS A 280 4.60 16.26 1.09
N MET A 281 3.89 15.80 0.06
CA MET A 281 4.47 15.05 -1.04
C MET A 281 4.59 15.91 -2.30
N CYS A 282 5.81 16.00 -2.83
CA CYS A 282 6.11 16.38 -4.20
C CYS A 282 6.35 17.87 -4.50
N THR A 283 7.19 18.08 -5.51
CA THR A 283 7.35 19.34 -6.23
C THR A 283 7.22 19.03 -7.72
N ALA A 284 6.32 19.70 -8.43
CA ALA A 284 6.15 19.61 -9.87
C ALA A 284 6.52 20.95 -10.51
N ILE A 285 7.25 20.92 -11.61
CA ILE A 285 7.66 22.11 -12.36
C ILE A 285 7.26 21.95 -13.81
N LEU A 286 6.51 22.95 -14.29
CA LEU A 286 6.29 23.20 -15.71
C LEU A 286 7.17 24.37 -16.14
N LEU A 287 7.86 24.22 -17.26
CA LEU A 287 8.65 25.29 -17.87
C LEU A 287 8.35 25.32 -19.38
N LYS A 288 8.02 26.51 -19.90
CA LYS A 288 7.97 26.77 -21.34
C LYS A 288 9.31 27.38 -21.76
N GLN A 289 10.11 26.66 -22.55
CA GLN A 289 11.38 27.16 -23.08
C GLN A 289 11.17 28.22 -24.18
N GLN A 290 12.24 28.92 -24.60
CA GLN A 290 12.14 29.96 -25.63
C GLN A 290 11.80 29.40 -27.02
N ASP A 291 12.18 28.15 -27.29
CA ASP A 291 11.83 27.41 -28.50
C ASP A 291 10.38 26.87 -28.48
N GLY A 292 9.64 27.14 -27.40
CA GLY A 292 8.26 26.71 -27.19
C GLY A 292 8.13 25.28 -26.65
N GLU A 293 9.22 24.55 -26.42
CA GLU A 293 9.17 23.23 -25.80
C GLU A 293 8.74 23.32 -24.33
N ILE A 294 7.87 22.40 -23.92
CA ILE A 294 7.37 22.30 -22.56
C ILE A 294 8.15 21.21 -21.83
N VAL A 295 8.73 21.57 -20.70
CA VAL A 295 9.40 20.67 -19.76
C VAL A 295 8.45 20.41 -18.60
N HIS A 296 8.09 19.15 -18.37
CA HIS A 296 7.27 18.73 -17.23
C HIS A 296 8.08 17.79 -16.34
N THR A 297 8.31 18.20 -15.10
CA THR A 297 9.16 17.46 -14.18
C THR A 297 8.55 17.38 -12.78
N LYS A 298 8.97 16.39 -12.01
CA LYS A 298 8.48 16.17 -10.65
C LYS A 298 9.50 15.48 -9.76
N ASN A 299 9.63 15.92 -8.52
CA ASN A 299 10.10 15.08 -7.41
C ASN A 299 8.90 14.53 -6.63
N LEU A 300 8.96 13.25 -6.26
CA LEU A 300 8.04 12.61 -5.31
C LEU A 300 8.76 12.42 -3.99
N ASP A 301 8.23 13.05 -2.95
CA ASP A 301 8.73 12.93 -1.58
C ASP A 301 7.77 12.05 -0.78
N PHE A 302 8.31 11.08 -0.05
CA PHE A 302 7.57 10.25 0.87
C PHE A 302 8.50 9.72 1.98
N MET A 303 7.95 9.46 3.16
CA MET A 303 8.76 9.01 4.29
C MET A 303 9.37 7.63 4.07
N ASN A 304 10.47 7.33 4.77
CA ASN A 304 11.24 6.10 4.66
C ASN A 304 11.62 5.74 3.19
N PRO A 305 12.35 6.61 2.48
CA PRO A 305 12.72 6.36 1.08
C PRO A 305 13.50 5.06 0.89
N ASP A 306 14.29 4.62 1.86
CA ASP A 306 15.03 3.35 1.83
C ASP A 306 14.10 2.11 1.75
N VAL A 307 12.82 2.29 2.07
CA VAL A 307 11.81 1.22 2.09
C VAL A 307 10.88 1.35 0.90
N PHE A 308 10.38 2.56 0.63
CA PHE A 308 9.42 2.79 -0.44
C PHE A 308 10.07 3.08 -1.80
N GLY A 309 11.31 3.59 -1.83
CA GLY A 309 12.11 3.75 -3.05
C GLY A 309 12.38 2.44 -3.78
N PRO A 310 12.86 1.37 -3.12
CA PRO A 310 13.01 0.06 -3.75
C PRO A 310 11.71 -0.54 -4.31
N MET A 311 10.55 -0.05 -3.87
CA MET A 311 9.25 -0.52 -4.34
C MET A 311 8.78 0.20 -5.60
N ALA A 312 9.42 1.30 -6.01
CA ALA A 312 9.04 2.06 -7.20
C ALA A 312 9.23 1.24 -8.48
N ILE A 313 8.18 1.19 -9.30
CA ILE A 313 8.15 0.49 -10.58
C ILE A 313 7.44 1.34 -11.64
N GLN A 314 7.68 1.02 -12.91
CA GLN A 314 6.99 1.64 -14.04
C GLN A 314 6.33 0.57 -14.89
N PHE A 315 5.08 0.82 -15.27
CA PHE A 315 4.43 0.05 -16.32
C PHE A 315 4.49 0.81 -17.63
N ASN A 316 4.90 0.11 -18.68
CA ASN A 316 4.80 0.56 -20.07
C ASN A 316 3.68 -0.26 -20.72
N VAL A 317 2.64 0.41 -21.21
CA VAL A 317 1.50 -0.25 -21.82
C VAL A 317 1.57 -0.07 -23.32
N TRP A 318 1.65 -1.20 -24.02
CA TRP A 318 1.70 -1.30 -25.46
C TRP A 318 0.34 -1.72 -26.02
N ASP A 319 0.14 -1.53 -27.31
CA ASP A 319 -0.92 -2.23 -28.03
C ASP A 319 -0.69 -3.75 -28.01
N ASP A 320 -1.72 -4.51 -28.37
CA ASP A 320 -1.65 -5.97 -28.31
C ASP A 320 -0.64 -6.58 -29.29
N ASN A 321 -0.31 -5.84 -30.36
CA ASN A 321 0.72 -6.20 -31.34
C ASN A 321 2.14 -5.86 -30.87
N LYS A 322 2.29 -5.07 -29.79
CA LYS A 322 3.56 -4.54 -29.27
C LYS A 322 4.33 -3.67 -30.27
N GLU A 323 3.61 -2.99 -31.16
CA GLU A 323 4.19 -2.07 -32.15
C GLU A 323 4.19 -0.63 -31.63
N LYS A 324 3.14 -0.24 -30.90
CA LYS A 324 3.01 1.11 -30.36
C LYS A 324 2.91 1.09 -28.85
N LYS A 325 3.80 1.83 -28.19
CA LYS A 325 3.66 2.16 -26.77
C LYS A 325 2.58 3.23 -26.62
N ILE A 326 1.54 2.92 -25.85
CA ILE A 326 0.32 3.73 -25.74
C ILE A 326 0.44 4.72 -24.58
N TYR A 327 0.77 4.22 -23.39
CA TYR A 327 0.99 5.06 -22.21
C TYR A 327 1.95 4.39 -21.23
N SER A 328 2.55 5.18 -20.36
CA SER A 328 3.38 4.69 -19.24
C SER A 328 3.02 5.45 -17.98
N TYR A 329 3.20 4.80 -16.84
CA TYR A 329 3.01 5.45 -15.55
C TYR A 329 3.93 4.87 -14.49
N MET A 330 4.33 5.73 -13.55
CA MET A 330 5.12 5.35 -12.38
C MET A 330 4.16 5.01 -11.23
N THR A 331 4.44 3.90 -10.55
CA THR A 331 3.71 3.47 -9.35
C THR A 331 4.65 2.80 -8.34
N SER A 332 4.10 2.36 -7.22
CA SER A 332 4.78 1.52 -6.24
C SER A 332 4.29 0.08 -6.37
N THR A 333 5.15 -0.88 -6.02
CA THR A 333 4.79 -2.30 -5.98
C THR A 333 3.53 -2.48 -5.13
N GLY A 334 2.48 -3.08 -5.71
CA GLY A 334 1.18 -3.29 -5.07
C GLY A 334 0.23 -2.09 -5.03
N MET A 335 0.63 -0.94 -5.59
CA MET A 335 -0.31 0.14 -5.94
C MET A 335 -0.74 -0.02 -7.39
N VAL A 336 -2.04 -0.10 -7.62
CA VAL A 336 -2.65 -0.19 -8.95
C VAL A 336 -2.54 1.13 -9.70
N THR A 337 -2.48 2.24 -8.96
CA THR A 337 -2.59 3.60 -9.47
C THR A 337 -1.24 4.28 -9.68
N GLY A 338 -1.15 5.17 -10.67
CA GLY A 338 0.05 5.94 -10.97
C GLY A 338 0.01 7.37 -10.43
N ASN A 339 1.12 7.83 -9.85
CA ASN A 339 1.25 9.22 -9.38
C ASN A 339 1.62 10.20 -10.52
N SER A 340 2.26 9.67 -11.57
CA SER A 340 2.71 10.41 -12.75
C SER A 340 2.68 9.49 -13.95
N GLY A 341 2.41 10.04 -15.13
CA GLY A 341 2.35 9.24 -16.35
C GLY A 341 2.31 10.07 -17.62
N ILE A 342 2.44 9.36 -18.74
CA ILE A 342 2.44 9.89 -20.10
C ILE A 342 1.49 9.06 -20.96
N ARG A 343 0.65 9.72 -21.75
CA ARG A 343 0.01 9.17 -22.95
C ARG A 343 0.87 9.60 -24.13
N TYR A 344 1.52 8.65 -24.81
CA TYR A 344 2.42 8.98 -25.92
C TYR A 344 1.64 9.67 -27.04
N ASP A 345 2.24 10.69 -27.65
CA ASP A 345 1.62 11.60 -28.63
C ASP A 345 0.42 12.44 -28.12
N GLY A 346 0.11 12.35 -26.82
CA GLY A 346 -1.05 13.00 -26.22
C GLY A 346 -0.65 14.03 -25.18
N TYR A 347 -0.31 13.57 -23.98
CA TYR A 347 -0.09 14.44 -22.82
C TYR A 347 0.69 13.73 -21.71
N SER A 348 1.16 14.49 -20.74
CA SER A 348 1.74 14.00 -19.50
C SER A 348 1.00 14.58 -18.30
N TYR A 349 0.97 13.85 -17.19
CA TYR A 349 0.38 14.34 -15.94
C TYR A 349 1.25 14.00 -14.74
N SER A 350 1.09 14.80 -13.69
CA SER A 350 1.53 14.41 -12.37
C SER A 350 0.65 14.97 -11.24
N LEU A 351 0.57 14.21 -10.15
CA LEU A 351 -0.31 14.49 -9.01
C LEU A 351 0.47 15.06 -7.82
N ASN A 352 0.14 16.26 -7.37
CA ASN A 352 0.64 16.77 -6.09
C ASN A 352 -0.44 16.74 -5.00
N GLN A 353 -0.01 16.44 -3.78
CA GLN A 353 -0.91 16.34 -2.64
C GLN A 353 -1.41 17.70 -2.18
N ARG A 354 -2.71 17.80 -1.92
CA ARG A 354 -3.36 19.01 -1.38
C ARG A 354 -3.97 18.72 -0.01
N ASN A 355 -3.36 19.23 1.06
CA ASN A 355 -3.77 18.95 2.44
C ASN A 355 -4.87 19.90 2.92
N LYS A 356 -6.10 19.72 2.42
CA LYS A 356 -7.26 20.53 2.84
C LYS A 356 -8.43 19.67 3.34
N GLY A 357 -9.09 20.13 4.40
CA GLY A 357 -10.19 19.41 5.05
C GLY A 357 -9.70 18.26 5.94
N PHE A 358 -10.63 17.41 6.36
CA PHE A 358 -10.41 16.40 7.40
C PHE A 358 -10.50 14.97 6.87
N SER A 359 -9.78 14.03 7.49
CA SER A 359 -9.78 12.61 7.11
C SER A 359 -11.18 11.98 7.15
N GLN A 360 -12.05 12.41 8.06
CA GLN A 360 -13.45 11.94 8.13
C GLN A 360 -14.28 12.37 6.93
N GLN A 361 -13.95 13.52 6.30
CA GLN A 361 -14.61 13.96 5.07
C GLN A 361 -14.21 13.07 3.89
N ASN A 362 -12.93 12.67 3.82
CA ASN A 362 -12.44 11.73 2.81
C ASN A 362 -13.18 10.40 2.95
N LEU A 363 -13.26 9.86 4.17
CA LEU A 363 -14.00 8.63 4.42
C LEU A 363 -15.49 8.74 4.05
N PHE A 364 -16.12 9.88 4.33
CA PHE A 364 -17.50 10.11 3.89
C PHE A 364 -17.65 10.14 2.37
N GLN A 365 -16.73 10.80 1.65
CA GLN A 365 -16.75 10.78 0.18
C GLN A 365 -16.52 9.39 -0.40
N LEU A 366 -15.67 8.58 0.24
CA LEU A 366 -15.46 7.18 -0.13
C LEU A 366 -16.77 6.39 0.00
N ILE A 367 -17.53 6.57 1.09
CA ILE A 367 -18.84 5.94 1.28
C ILE A 367 -19.86 6.40 0.21
N LEU A 368 -19.78 7.66 -0.22
CA LEU A 368 -20.62 8.18 -1.30
C LEU A 368 -20.21 7.68 -2.71
N GLY A 369 -19.15 6.87 -2.81
CA GLY A 369 -18.65 6.38 -4.11
C GLY A 369 -17.94 7.45 -4.93
N SER A 370 -17.38 8.48 -4.28
CA SER A 370 -16.52 9.44 -4.99
C SER A 370 -15.24 8.76 -5.46
N TRP A 371 -14.63 9.31 -6.52
CA TRP A 371 -13.45 8.73 -7.15
C TRP A 371 -12.21 8.80 -6.25
N ASN A 372 -11.48 7.70 -6.22
CA ASN A 372 -10.08 7.69 -5.80
C ASN A 372 -9.27 8.53 -6.79
N VAL A 373 -8.43 9.44 -6.29
CA VAL A 373 -7.78 10.46 -7.12
C VAL A 373 -6.83 9.80 -8.11
N GLN A 374 -5.91 8.97 -7.62
CA GLN A 374 -4.91 8.33 -8.46
C GLN A 374 -5.53 7.29 -9.41
N ALA A 375 -6.59 6.59 -8.98
CA ALA A 375 -7.32 5.66 -9.84
C ALA A 375 -7.98 6.40 -11.00
N SER A 376 -8.58 7.57 -10.77
CA SER A 376 -9.21 8.36 -11.83
C SER A 376 -8.18 8.84 -12.87
N LEU A 377 -7.01 9.32 -12.43
CA LEU A 377 -5.92 9.76 -13.30
C LEU A 377 -5.39 8.61 -14.15
N THR A 378 -5.22 7.43 -13.54
CA THR A 378 -4.75 6.22 -14.23
C THR A 378 -5.79 5.69 -15.23
N GLN A 379 -7.08 5.74 -14.89
CA GLN A 379 -8.15 5.37 -15.83
C GLN A 379 -8.29 6.38 -16.97
N ALA A 380 -8.07 7.66 -16.70
CA ALA A 380 -8.09 8.68 -17.73
C ALA A 380 -6.96 8.41 -18.76
N LEU A 381 -5.73 8.08 -18.33
CA LEU A 381 -4.67 7.60 -19.23
C LEU A 381 -5.09 6.44 -20.13
N GLN A 382 -5.93 5.54 -19.62
CA GLN A 382 -6.40 4.36 -20.37
C GLN A 382 -7.46 4.75 -21.41
N LYS A 383 -8.38 5.64 -21.04
CA LYS A 383 -9.61 5.95 -21.78
C LYS A 383 -9.49 7.13 -22.74
N THR A 384 -8.58 8.06 -22.49
CA THR A 384 -8.47 9.30 -23.27
C THR A 384 -7.15 9.35 -24.03
N GLU A 385 -7.20 9.85 -25.26
CA GLU A 385 -6.02 10.03 -26.09
C GLU A 385 -5.60 11.49 -26.17
N LYS A 386 -6.58 12.39 -26.20
CA LYS A 386 -6.37 13.82 -26.35
C LYS A 386 -6.27 14.51 -25.00
N TYR A 387 -5.50 15.58 -24.97
CA TYR A 387 -5.29 16.40 -23.79
C TYR A 387 -6.61 16.95 -23.23
N GLU A 388 -7.49 17.49 -24.07
CA GLU A 388 -8.76 18.10 -23.65
C GLU A 388 -9.71 17.06 -23.04
N ASP A 389 -9.77 15.87 -23.66
CA ASP A 389 -10.60 14.76 -23.18
C ASP A 389 -10.12 14.30 -21.80
N TYR A 390 -8.80 14.27 -21.57
CA TYR A 390 -8.21 13.98 -20.26
C TYR A 390 -8.61 15.02 -19.21
N ILE A 391 -8.48 16.31 -19.52
CA ILE A 391 -8.90 17.38 -18.60
C ILE A 391 -10.39 17.27 -18.28
N TYR A 392 -11.23 17.12 -19.30
CA TYR A 392 -12.69 17.01 -19.15
C TYR A 392 -13.08 15.80 -18.29
N TYR A 393 -12.45 14.65 -18.52
CA TYR A 393 -12.67 13.44 -17.73
C TYR A 393 -12.38 13.68 -16.25
N ILE A 394 -11.33 14.43 -15.92
CA ILE A 394 -10.95 14.71 -14.53
C ILE A 394 -11.85 15.76 -13.89
N ILE A 395 -12.07 16.91 -14.54
CA ILE A 395 -12.80 18.03 -13.90
C ILE A 395 -14.31 17.76 -13.74
N SER A 396 -14.85 16.75 -14.42
CA SER A 396 -16.26 16.36 -14.35
C SER A 396 -16.58 15.39 -13.20
N GLN A 397 -15.59 14.99 -12.41
CA GLN A 397 -15.75 13.99 -11.36
C GLN A 397 -15.81 14.58 -9.95
N ASN A 398 -16.43 13.82 -9.05
CA ASN A 398 -16.33 14.05 -7.61
C ASN A 398 -15.25 13.13 -7.03
N TYR A 399 -14.42 13.69 -6.15
CA TYR A 399 -13.23 13.06 -5.58
C TYR A 399 -13.31 12.90 -4.07
N ILE A 400 -12.64 11.86 -3.59
CA ILE A 400 -12.49 11.60 -2.16
C ILE A 400 -11.71 12.74 -1.47
N SER A 401 -10.62 13.18 -2.09
CA SER A 401 -9.70 14.17 -1.56
C SER A 401 -9.43 15.27 -2.58
N PRO A 402 -9.12 16.51 -2.15
CA PRO A 402 -8.61 17.54 -3.04
C PRO A 402 -7.19 17.19 -3.53
N PHE A 403 -6.74 17.82 -4.61
CA PHE A 403 -5.43 17.60 -5.20
C PHE A 403 -5.00 18.74 -6.13
N TYR A 404 -3.73 18.75 -6.51
CA TYR A 404 -3.26 19.52 -7.66
C TYR A 404 -2.89 18.57 -8.80
N LEU A 405 -3.33 18.91 -10.01
CA LEU A 405 -2.98 18.18 -11.22
C LEU A 405 -2.10 19.08 -12.08
N THR A 406 -0.87 18.65 -12.30
CA THR A 406 0.03 19.27 -13.29
C THR A 406 -0.07 18.48 -14.58
N VAL A 407 -0.28 19.15 -15.71
CA VAL A 407 -0.52 18.50 -17.00
C VAL A 407 0.08 19.30 -18.15
N ALA A 408 0.63 18.59 -19.14
CA ALA A 408 1.22 19.20 -20.32
C ALA A 408 0.85 18.42 -21.58
N SER A 409 0.44 19.12 -22.63
CA SER A 409 0.13 18.52 -23.93
C SER A 409 1.40 18.23 -24.75
N ALA A 410 1.34 17.20 -25.60
CA ALA A 410 2.32 16.95 -26.65
C ALA A 410 2.31 18.04 -27.73
N LYS A 411 1.18 18.72 -27.88
CA LYS A 411 0.99 19.83 -28.81
C LYS A 411 1.17 21.16 -28.07
N PRO A 412 2.22 21.93 -28.36
CA PRO A 412 2.52 23.17 -27.62
C PRO A 412 1.38 24.19 -27.60
N GLU A 413 0.51 24.19 -28.62
CA GLU A 413 -0.67 25.05 -28.72
C GLU A 413 -1.79 24.73 -27.72
N ASP A 414 -1.94 23.47 -27.31
CA ASP A 414 -2.91 23.04 -26.30
C ASP A 414 -2.42 23.40 -24.88
N GLY A 415 -1.12 23.66 -24.76
CA GLY A 415 -0.48 24.24 -23.59
C GLY A 415 -0.17 23.25 -22.46
N ALA A 416 0.09 23.83 -21.30
CA ALA A 416 0.35 23.12 -20.05
C ALA A 416 -0.12 23.97 -18.88
N MET A 417 -0.58 23.32 -17.82
CA MET A 417 -1.21 24.00 -16.71
C MET A 417 -1.10 23.23 -15.39
N VAL A 418 -1.37 23.93 -14.31
CA VAL A 418 -1.68 23.35 -13.01
C VAL A 418 -3.14 23.62 -12.69
N ILE A 419 -3.86 22.57 -12.29
CA ILE A 419 -5.26 22.63 -11.88
C ILE A 419 -5.35 22.36 -10.38
N GLN A 420 -5.85 23.34 -9.63
CA GLN A 420 -6.18 23.20 -8.22
C GLN A 420 -7.60 22.67 -8.07
N MET A 421 -7.72 21.41 -7.64
CA MET A 421 -9.00 20.72 -7.48
C MET A 421 -9.45 20.70 -6.01
N SER A 422 -10.71 21.05 -5.80
CA SER A 422 -11.44 20.60 -4.62
C SER A 422 -11.98 19.18 -4.84
N ARG A 423 -12.79 18.68 -3.90
CA ARG A 423 -13.47 17.39 -4.06
C ARG A 423 -14.54 17.37 -5.17
N LYS A 424 -15.04 18.53 -5.63
CA LYS A 424 -16.21 18.57 -6.55
C LYS A 424 -16.09 19.56 -7.70
N GLN A 425 -15.12 20.46 -7.64
CA GLN A 425 -14.97 21.54 -8.60
C GLN A 425 -13.52 22.00 -8.69
N VAL A 426 -13.20 22.56 -9.84
CA VAL A 426 -11.98 23.32 -10.09
C VAL A 426 -12.04 24.61 -9.25
N LEU A 427 -10.96 24.90 -8.53
CA LEU A 427 -10.80 26.16 -7.81
C LEU A 427 -9.99 27.17 -8.62
N GLN A 428 -8.94 26.70 -9.28
CA GLN A 428 -8.04 27.52 -10.08
C GLN A 428 -7.38 26.68 -11.19
N MET A 429 -7.08 27.33 -12.31
CA MET A 429 -6.25 26.78 -13.39
C MET A 429 -5.21 27.83 -13.77
N ASP A 430 -3.94 27.50 -13.61
CA ASP A 430 -2.83 28.38 -14.01
C ASP A 430 -2.12 27.81 -15.22
N TYR A 431 -2.05 28.62 -16.28
CA TYR A 431 -1.57 28.23 -17.59
C TYR A 431 -0.17 28.77 -17.84
N LEU A 432 0.66 27.95 -18.49
CA LEU A 432 1.88 28.44 -19.11
C LEU A 432 1.52 29.35 -20.30
N THR A 433 2.11 30.53 -20.30
CA THR A 433 2.01 31.52 -21.38
C THR A 433 3.40 32.05 -21.72
N GLU A 434 3.53 32.95 -22.68
CA GLU A 434 4.82 33.61 -22.94
C GLU A 434 5.27 34.50 -21.76
N LYS A 435 4.32 35.05 -21.00
CA LYS A 435 4.60 35.88 -19.82
C LYS A 435 4.78 35.02 -18.56
N ASN A 436 3.92 34.03 -18.38
CA ASN A 436 3.98 33.06 -17.30
C ASN A 436 4.68 31.78 -17.79
N TRP A 437 6.00 31.85 -17.91
CA TRP A 437 6.80 30.84 -18.62
C TRP A 437 7.26 29.68 -17.74
N TYR A 438 6.93 29.67 -16.45
CA TYR A 438 7.08 28.52 -15.56
C TYR A 438 5.92 28.46 -14.55
N ILE A 439 5.70 27.30 -13.95
CA ILE A 439 4.85 27.11 -12.78
C ILE A 439 5.55 26.13 -11.85
N VAL A 440 5.70 26.51 -10.57
CA VAL A 440 6.20 25.63 -9.50
C VAL A 440 5.02 25.27 -8.60
N GLN A 441 4.57 24.02 -8.65
CA GLN A 441 3.52 23.51 -7.77
C GLN A 441 4.13 22.57 -6.74
N THR A 442 3.91 22.84 -5.45
CA THR A 442 4.29 21.94 -4.35
C THR A 442 3.02 21.40 -3.70
N ASN A 443 2.82 21.64 -2.40
CA ASN A 443 1.69 21.15 -1.60
C ASN A 443 0.79 22.26 -1.05
N TYR A 444 1.06 23.50 -1.44
CA TYR A 444 0.32 24.68 -1.02
C TYR A 444 -0.48 25.22 -2.20
N ASP A 445 -1.53 25.97 -1.89
CA ASP A 445 -2.28 26.67 -2.93
C ASP A 445 -1.35 27.69 -3.62
N LEU A 446 -1.62 27.98 -4.90
CA LEU A 446 -0.70 28.78 -5.72
C LEU A 446 -0.53 30.22 -5.21
N ASP A 447 -1.53 30.71 -4.48
CA ASP A 447 -1.57 32.01 -3.81
C ASP A 447 -1.13 31.96 -2.33
N GLU A 448 -0.75 30.78 -1.81
CA GLU A 448 -0.33 30.57 -0.42
C GLU A 448 1.20 30.58 -0.29
N GLU A 449 1.70 31.12 0.82
CA GLU A 449 3.12 31.02 1.21
C GLU A 449 3.45 29.58 1.65
N ASP A 450 4.62 29.08 1.24
CA ASP A 450 5.05 27.73 1.56
C ASP A 450 5.95 27.67 2.81
N GLU A 451 5.50 26.95 3.82
CA GLU A 451 6.24 26.80 5.09
C GLU A 451 7.58 26.04 4.94
N ASP A 452 7.73 25.21 3.89
CA ASP A 452 8.91 24.39 3.64
C ASP A 452 9.87 24.96 2.58
N LEU A 453 9.58 26.16 2.07
CA LEU A 453 10.38 26.94 1.13
C LEU A 453 10.69 26.28 -0.23
N ARG A 454 10.10 25.12 -0.57
CA ARG A 454 10.35 24.46 -1.87
C ARG A 454 9.77 25.23 -3.06
N LYS A 455 8.60 25.83 -2.91
CA LYS A 455 7.97 26.67 -3.93
C LYS A 455 8.75 27.98 -4.05
N THR A 456 8.90 28.72 -2.94
CA THR A 456 9.63 30.00 -2.92
C THR A 456 11.05 29.86 -3.46
N TYR A 457 11.80 28.82 -3.08
CA TYR A 457 13.14 28.58 -3.61
C TYR A 457 13.12 28.29 -5.12
N GLY A 458 12.19 27.45 -5.58
CA GLY A 458 12.05 27.10 -6.99
C GLY A 458 11.71 28.30 -7.88
N GLU A 459 10.79 29.15 -7.42
CA GLU A 459 10.39 30.37 -8.12
C GLU A 459 11.57 31.35 -8.18
N ASN A 460 12.19 31.67 -7.04
CA ASN A 460 13.36 32.56 -7.00
C ASN A 460 14.52 32.07 -7.88
N TYR A 461 14.77 30.76 -7.91
CA TYR A 461 15.82 30.18 -8.75
C TYR A 461 15.52 30.42 -10.23
N LEU A 462 14.31 30.10 -10.69
CA LEU A 462 13.92 30.31 -12.08
C LEU A 462 13.90 31.80 -12.45
N GLU A 463 13.36 32.66 -11.58
CA GLU A 463 13.37 34.12 -11.78
C GLU A 463 14.78 34.68 -11.93
N SER A 464 15.74 34.19 -11.14
CA SER A 464 17.14 34.64 -11.22
C SER A 464 17.81 34.32 -12.55
N ILE A 465 17.37 33.27 -13.25
CA ILE A 465 17.83 32.88 -14.59
C ILE A 465 17.03 33.63 -15.67
N GLY A 466 15.76 33.91 -15.37
CA GLY A 466 14.81 34.55 -16.27
C GLY A 466 14.41 33.66 -17.45
N ARG A 467 13.88 34.29 -18.50
CA ARG A 467 13.26 33.61 -19.65
C ARG A 467 14.20 32.66 -20.42
N THR A 468 15.50 32.69 -20.16
CA THR A 468 16.50 31.80 -20.76
C THR A 468 16.62 30.43 -20.08
N ALA A 469 15.92 30.24 -18.96
CA ALA A 469 15.88 28.96 -18.26
C ALA A 469 15.45 27.82 -19.19
N ASN A 470 16.10 26.68 -19.03
CA ASN A 470 15.91 25.51 -19.87
C ASN A 470 15.79 24.22 -19.03
N ARG A 471 15.60 23.08 -19.69
CA ARG A 471 15.48 21.76 -19.04
C ARG A 471 16.62 21.45 -18.07
N LYS A 472 17.86 21.83 -18.39
CA LYS A 472 19.02 21.58 -17.53
C LYS A 472 18.92 22.36 -16.22
N ASP A 473 18.42 23.59 -16.27
CA ASP A 473 18.25 24.43 -15.08
C ASP A 473 17.17 23.84 -14.17
N VAL A 474 16.05 23.39 -14.73
CA VAL A 474 14.99 22.69 -13.97
C VAL A 474 15.50 21.40 -13.35
N LYS A 475 16.27 20.62 -14.10
CA LYS A 475 16.91 19.40 -13.60
C LYS A 475 17.89 19.70 -12.46
N ASN A 476 18.71 20.74 -12.60
CA ASN A 476 19.61 21.18 -11.54
C ASN A 476 18.81 21.59 -10.30
N LEU A 477 17.75 22.37 -10.47
CA LEU A 477 16.87 22.81 -9.39
C LEU A 477 16.27 21.62 -8.61
N LEU A 478 15.74 20.61 -9.31
CA LEU A 478 15.19 19.40 -8.68
C LEU A 478 16.24 18.49 -8.03
N ASN A 479 17.52 18.67 -8.34
CA ASN A 479 18.63 17.95 -7.73
C ASN A 479 19.27 18.72 -6.56
N ASN A 480 18.70 19.83 -6.13
CA ASN A 480 19.23 20.63 -5.03
C ASN A 480 18.21 20.79 -3.90
N TYR A 481 18.74 20.92 -2.68
CA TYR A 481 17.93 21.26 -1.50
C TYR A 481 17.29 22.66 -1.68
N PRO A 482 16.03 22.87 -1.31
CA PRO A 482 15.14 21.96 -0.58
C PRO A 482 14.27 21.02 -1.45
N LEU A 483 14.34 21.12 -2.78
CA LEU A 483 13.51 20.29 -3.67
C LEU A 483 13.96 18.82 -3.70
N LEU A 484 15.27 18.57 -3.61
CA LEU A 484 15.83 17.27 -3.26
C LEU A 484 16.07 17.24 -1.75
N ASN A 485 15.34 16.39 -1.03
CA ASN A 485 15.36 16.35 0.43
C ASN A 485 15.45 14.92 0.98
N ASN A 486 15.27 14.79 2.30
CA ASN A 486 15.42 13.51 2.99
C ASN A 486 14.35 12.48 2.66
N SER A 487 13.24 12.93 2.09
CA SER A 487 12.09 12.11 1.76
C SER A 487 11.98 11.86 0.26
N THR A 488 12.86 12.43 -0.57
CA THR A 488 12.74 12.27 -2.03
C THR A 488 12.99 10.82 -2.44
N ILE A 489 11.99 10.22 -3.06
CA ILE A 489 12.00 8.84 -3.57
C ILE A 489 12.32 8.80 -5.05
N SER A 490 11.81 9.75 -5.82
CA SER A 490 12.02 9.75 -7.26
C SER A 490 11.97 11.14 -7.87
N MET A 491 12.62 11.25 -9.03
CA MET A 491 12.50 12.37 -9.96
C MET A 491 11.99 11.83 -11.29
N THR A 492 10.92 12.41 -11.82
CA THR A 492 10.31 12.07 -13.10
C THR A 492 10.47 13.23 -14.07
N GLU A 493 11.03 12.98 -15.24
CA GLU A 493 11.12 13.92 -16.36
C GLU A 493 10.20 13.45 -17.49
N MET A 494 9.33 14.33 -17.97
CA MET A 494 8.32 14.02 -18.98
C MET A 494 8.39 15.01 -20.13
N ASP A 495 8.37 14.48 -21.34
CA ASP A 495 8.21 15.25 -22.56
C ASP A 495 7.20 14.53 -23.47
N PRO A 496 5.93 14.96 -23.46
CA PRO A 496 4.89 14.30 -24.25
C PRO A 496 5.12 14.47 -25.76
N LYS A 497 5.79 15.54 -26.21
CA LYS A 497 6.11 15.78 -27.62
C LYS A 497 7.19 14.83 -28.13
N LYS A 498 8.20 14.55 -27.30
CA LYS A 498 9.30 13.62 -27.62
C LYS A 498 9.01 12.17 -27.23
N GLY A 499 7.90 11.92 -26.53
CA GLY A 499 7.62 10.61 -25.95
C GLY A 499 8.64 10.21 -24.87
N GLN A 500 9.16 11.17 -24.10
CA GLN A 500 10.12 10.92 -23.02
C GLN A 500 9.39 10.74 -21.69
N PHE A 501 9.74 9.68 -20.95
CA PHE A 501 9.26 9.43 -19.59
C PHE A 501 10.37 8.73 -18.81
N ASP A 502 11.21 9.54 -18.19
CA ASP A 502 12.40 9.09 -17.48
C ASP A 502 12.19 9.23 -15.98
N VAL A 503 12.35 8.13 -15.25
CA VAL A 503 12.22 8.11 -13.79
C VAL A 503 13.55 7.67 -13.17
N THR A 504 14.06 8.51 -12.29
CA THR A 504 15.24 8.24 -11.43
C THR A 504 14.75 7.99 -10.02
N ILE A 505 15.21 6.91 -9.38
CA ILE A 505 14.89 6.59 -7.98
C ILE A 505 16.09 6.91 -7.09
N PHE A 506 15.83 7.43 -5.90
CA PHE A 506 16.81 7.79 -4.88
C PHE A 506 16.62 6.87 -3.66
N TRP A 507 17.56 5.95 -3.42
CA TRP A 507 17.66 5.11 -2.21
C TRP A 507 18.97 4.32 -2.18
#